data_AF-A0A519GJ63-F1
#
_entry.id   AF-A0A519GJ63-F1
#
_cell.length_a   1.000
_cell.length_b   1.000
_cell.length_c   1.000
_cell.angle_alpha   90.00
_cell.angle_beta   90.00
_cell.angle_gamma   90.00
#
_symmetry.space_group_name_H-M   'P 1'
#
loop_
_entity.id
_entity.type
_entity.pdbx_description
1 polymer ?
#
loop_
_entity_poly.entity_id
_entity_poly.type
_entity_poly.pdbx_seq_one_letter_code
_entity_poly.pdbx_strand_id
1 'polypeptide(L)' 'MRPAVHFTPTSGWVNDPHGITARNGRYDVFFQYVPESTEWAPDCHWGHAAGPDLLSLRERAVALAPGEGDDGIWTGSIV' A
#
# COMPACT_ATOMS: atom_id res chain seq x y z
N MET A 1 17.96 8.81 -4.86
CA MET A 1 17.22 8.83 -6.15
C MET A 1 15.98 7.98 -5.96
N ARG A 2 14.79 8.45 -6.37
CA ARG A 2 13.52 7.70 -6.30
C ARG A 2 13.15 7.21 -7.71
N PRO A 3 12.59 6.01 -7.88
CA PRO A 3 12.14 5.53 -9.20
C PRO A 3 11.14 6.50 -9.85
N ALA A 4 11.27 6.72 -11.16
CA ALA A 4 10.41 7.66 -11.89
C ALA A 4 9.10 7.04 -12.41
N VAL A 5 9.08 5.71 -12.61
CA VAL A 5 7.95 4.98 -13.22
C VAL A 5 7.49 3.76 -12.41
N HIS A 6 8.18 3.44 -11.31
CA HIS A 6 7.77 2.41 -10.38
C HIS A 6 7.22 3.07 -9.12
N PHE A 7 6.09 2.58 -8.63
CA PHE A 7 5.53 3.06 -7.38
C PHE A 7 6.49 2.81 -6.21
N THR A 8 6.62 3.81 -5.34
CA THR A 8 7.28 3.73 -4.04
C THR A 8 6.51 4.64 -3.08
N PRO A 9 6.26 4.25 -1.82
CA PRO A 9 5.57 5.11 -0.86
C PRO A 9 6.44 6.33 -0.52
N THR A 10 5.84 7.43 -0.08
CA THR A 10 6.55 8.69 0.24
C THR A 10 7.64 8.45 1.29
N SER A 11 7.38 7.58 2.25
CA SER A 11 8.32 7.10 3.28
C SER A 11 7.98 5.67 3.67
N GLY A 12 8.69 5.10 4.65
CA GLY A 12 8.34 3.81 5.24
C GLY A 12 8.84 2.58 4.48
N TRP A 13 8.53 1.42 5.04
CA TRP A 13 8.83 0.09 4.52
C TRP A 13 7.65 -0.44 3.71
N VAL A 14 7.94 -1.06 2.56
CA VAL A 14 6.94 -1.65 1.67
C VAL A 14 7.37 -3.04 1.20
N ASN A 15 6.41 -3.95 1.09
CA ASN A 15 6.60 -5.26 0.46
C ASN A 15 5.39 -5.65 -0.42
N ASP A 16 4.71 -6.75 -0.09
CA ASP A 16 3.79 -7.47 -0.97
C ASP A 16 2.70 -6.56 -1.59
N PRO A 17 2.61 -6.47 -2.93
CA PRO A 17 1.48 -5.84 -3.59
C PRO A 17 0.27 -6.78 -3.52
N HIS A 18 -0.91 -6.22 -3.23
CA HIS A 18 -2.13 -7.00 -3.09
C HIS A 18 -3.39 -6.14 -3.30
N GLY A 19 -4.57 -6.78 -3.29
CA GLY A 19 -5.86 -6.08 -3.47
C GLY A 19 -5.99 -5.26 -4.77
N ILE A 20 -5.22 -5.60 -5.83
CA ILE A 20 -5.19 -4.81 -7.06
C ILE A 20 -6.53 -4.91 -7.79
N THR A 21 -7.21 -3.77 -8.00
CA THR A 21 -8.52 -3.73 -8.66
C THR A 21 -8.62 -2.59 -9.67
N ALA A 22 -9.53 -2.74 -10.63
CA ALA A 22 -9.87 -1.72 -11.60
C ALA A 22 -11.39 -1.49 -11.60
N ARG A 23 -11.82 -0.27 -11.28
CA ARG A 23 -13.25 0.10 -11.24
C ARG A 23 -13.43 1.53 -11.71
N ASN A 24 -14.40 1.76 -12.60
CA ASN A 24 -14.77 3.10 -13.09
C ASN A 24 -13.58 3.94 -13.60
N GLY A 25 -12.65 3.32 -14.33
CA GLY A 25 -11.47 4.00 -14.90
C GLY A 25 -10.39 4.36 -13.88
N ARG A 26 -10.43 3.77 -12.68
CA ARG A 26 -9.44 3.94 -11.62
C ARG A 26 -8.85 2.59 -11.23
N TYR A 27 -7.53 2.56 -11.08
CA TYR A 27 -6.80 1.45 -10.48
C TYR A 27 -6.54 1.75 -9.01
N ASP A 28 -6.78 0.75 -8.17
CA ASP A 28 -6.43 0.73 -6.76
C ASP A 28 -5.39 -0.38 -6.54
N VAL A 29 -4.29 -0.04 -5.89
CA VAL A 29 -3.19 -0.94 -5.55
C VAL A 29 -2.95 -0.82 -4.05
N PHE A 30 -3.04 -1.95 -3.34
CA PHE A 30 -2.70 -2.01 -1.93
C PHE A 30 -1.35 -2.72 -1.77
N PHE A 31 -0.69 -2.43 -0.65
CA PHE A 31 0.63 -2.98 -0.35
C PHE A 31 0.83 -3.07 1.15
N GLN A 32 1.58 -4.07 1.61
CA GLN A 32 1.97 -4.12 3.02
C GLN A 32 2.90 -2.93 3.32
N TYR A 33 2.63 -2.25 4.44
CA TYR A 33 3.22 -0.94 4.71
C TYR A 33 3.54 -0.74 6.20
N VAL A 34 4.74 -0.25 6.51
CA VAL A 34 5.10 0.28 7.85
C VAL A 34 5.46 1.77 7.67
N PRO A 35 4.59 2.71 8.07
CA PRO A 35 4.76 4.13 7.72
C PRO A 35 5.97 4.81 8.38
N GLU A 36 6.22 4.46 9.65
CA GLU A 36 7.15 5.17 10.53
C GLU A 36 8.56 4.55 10.55
N SER A 37 8.80 3.47 9.81
CA SER A 37 10.07 2.77 9.77
C SER A 37 10.43 2.32 8.35
N THR A 38 11.70 2.34 8.00
CA THR A 38 12.22 1.74 6.76
C THR A 38 12.64 0.29 6.95
N GLU A 39 12.25 -0.34 8.06
CA GLU A 39 12.46 -1.74 8.37
C GLU A 39 11.11 -2.45 8.49
N TRP A 40 11.12 -3.76 8.23
CA TRP A 40 9.94 -4.59 8.45
C TRP A 40 9.61 -4.66 9.95
N ALA A 41 8.32 -4.59 10.26
CA ALA A 41 7.76 -4.76 11.59
C ALA A 41 6.40 -5.46 11.51
N PRO A 42 5.98 -6.17 12.58
CA PRO A 42 4.73 -6.91 12.58
C PRO A 42 3.50 -6.00 12.45
N ASP A 43 3.58 -4.76 12.94
CA ASP A 43 2.53 -3.72 12.93
C ASP A 43 2.24 -3.14 11.51
N CYS A 44 2.21 -4.02 10.52
CA CYS A 44 1.99 -3.68 9.14
C CYS A 44 0.55 -3.23 8.87
N HIS A 45 0.43 -2.31 7.93
CA HIS A 45 -0.80 -1.70 7.47
C HIS A 45 -1.04 -2.12 6.01
N TRP A 46 -2.26 -1.90 5.52
CA TRP A 46 -2.50 -1.81 4.08
C TRP A 46 -2.29 -0.37 3.62
N GLY A 47 -1.13 -0.10 3.04
CA GLY A 47 -0.90 1.11 2.26
C GLY A 47 -1.73 1.11 0.98
N HIS A 48 -1.99 2.29 0.42
CA HIS A 48 -2.88 2.46 -0.72
C HIS A 48 -2.31 3.44 -1.74
N ALA A 49 -2.33 3.04 -3.01
CA ALA A 49 -2.06 3.92 -4.13
C ALA A 49 -3.17 3.79 -5.17
N ALA A 50 -3.46 4.89 -5.85
CA ALA A 50 -4.47 4.89 -6.90
C ALA A 50 -4.18 5.89 -8.01
N GLY A 51 -4.54 5.51 -9.24
CA GLY A 51 -4.30 6.29 -10.44
C GLY A 51 -5.24 5.90 -11.60
N PRO A 52 -5.23 6.68 -12.69
CA PRO A 52 -5.98 6.37 -13.91
C PRO A 52 -5.35 5.21 -14.72
N ASP A 53 -4.08 4.91 -14.46
CA ASP A 53 -3.30 3.82 -15.02
C ASP A 53 -2.31 3.29 -13.97
N LEU A 54 -1.59 2.20 -14.29
CA LEU A 54 -0.62 1.57 -13.39
C LEU A 54 0.78 2.24 -13.38
N LEU A 55 0.97 3.33 -14.14
CA LEU A 55 2.22 4.09 -14.21
C LEU A 55 2.16 5.39 -13.41
N SER A 56 0.96 5.96 -13.26
CA SER A 56 0.67 7.26 -12.66
C SER A 56 0.01 7.11 -11.28
N LEU A 57 0.39 6.06 -10.54
CA LEU A 57 -0.12 5.78 -9.20
C LEU A 57 0.30 6.89 -8.22
N ARG A 58 -0.67 7.37 -7.44
CA ARG A 58 -0.42 8.31 -6.33
C ARG A 58 -0.82 7.67 -5.02
N GLU A 59 0.07 7.79 -4.04
CA GLU A 59 -0.21 7.38 -2.66
C GLU A 59 -1.47 8.07 -2.13
N ARG A 60 -2.21 7.33 -1.32
CA ARG A 60 -3.45 7.72 -0.64
C ARG A 60 -3.30 7.45 0.85
N ALA A 61 -4.33 7.81 1.61
CA ALA A 61 -4.37 7.46 3.03
C ALA A 61 -4.27 5.93 3.20
N VAL A 62 -3.65 5.51 4.29
CA VAL A 62 -3.64 4.10 4.71
C VAL A 62 -5.07 3.56 4.71
N ALA A 63 -5.27 2.41 4.07
CA ALA A 63 -6.59 1.83 3.89
C ALA A 63 -7.04 1.03 5.11
N LEU A 64 -6.13 0.24 5.68
CA LEU A 64 -6.36 -0.54 6.90
C LEU A 64 -5.16 -0.41 7.83
N ALA A 65 -5.43 -0.15 9.09
CA ALA A 65 -4.45 -0.11 10.18
C ALA A 65 -4.80 -1.18 11.22
N PRO A 66 -3.81 -1.76 11.91
CA PRO A 66 -4.07 -2.63 13.05
C PRO A 66 -4.84 -1.89 14.15
N GLY A 67 -5.85 -2.54 14.72
CA GLY A 67 -6.59 -2.05 15.88
C GLY A 67 -5.92 -2.44 17.21
N GLU A 68 -6.63 -2.20 18.31
CA GLU A 68 -6.16 -2.64 19.63
C GLU A 68 -6.10 -4.17 19.70
N GLY A 69 -4.92 -4.70 20.01
CA GLY A 69 -4.68 -6.14 20.14
C GLY A 69 -4.38 -6.87 18.82
N ASP A 70 -4.43 -6.17 17.69
CA ASP A 70 -3.98 -6.72 16.41
C ASP A 70 -2.45 -6.68 16.32
N ASP A 71 -1.84 -7.78 15.85
CA ASP A 71 -0.40 -7.82 15.57
C ASP A 71 -0.05 -7.07 14.28
N GLY A 72 -0.94 -7.07 13.28
CA GLY A 72 -0.73 -6.48 11.96
C GLY A 72 -1.82 -6.85 10.95
N ILE A 73 -1.93 -6.08 9.86
CA ILE A 73 -2.85 -6.34 8.75
C ILE A 73 -2.08 -6.96 7.57
N TRP A 74 -2.11 -8.29 7.51
CA TRP A 74 -1.34 -9.07 6.54
C TRP A 74 -1.95 -9.08 5.12
N THR A 75 -1.22 -9.66 4.17
CA THR A 75 -1.59 -9.71 2.76
C THR A 75 -2.96 -10.36 2.54
N GLY A 76 -3.77 -9.79 1.65
CA GLY A 76 -5.08 -10.32 1.29
C GLY A 76 -5.56 -9.93 -0.10
N SER A 77 -6.82 -10.18 -0.41
CA SER A 77 -7.42 -9.85 -1.71
C SER A 77 -8.70 -9.04 -1.55
N ILE A 78 -9.11 -8.40 -2.65
CA ILE A 78 -10.38 -7.67 -2.77
C ILE A 78 -11.14 -8.29 -3.94
N VAL A 79 -12.46 -8.41 -3.80
CA VAL A 79 -13.39 -8.89 -4.83
C VAL A 79 -14.45 -7.85 -5.16
#